data_AF-A0AAN9EX87-F1
#
_entry.id   AF-A0AAN9EX87-F1
#
_cell.length_a   1.000
_cell.length_b   1.000
_cell.length_c   1.000
_cell.angle_alpha   90.00
_cell.angle_beta   90.00
_cell.angle_gamma   90.00
#
_symmetry.space_group_name_H-M   'P 1'
#
loop_
_entity.id
_entity.type
_entity.pdbx_description
1 polymer ?
#
loop_
_entity_poly.entity_id
_entity_poly.type
_entity_poly.pdbx_seq_one_letter_code
_entity_poly.pdbx_strand_id
1 'polypeptide(L)'
;MSEAHARMHLRQQGPQEDVDMAIRVLLDSFISIQKFRMQRALQKGFRQYLTFKKDYNELLLYLLRKLVKNALHFEEFIKKRKAQGSVHKGPRPSTQTAIHKARIHATD
;
A
#
# COMPACT_ATOMS: atom_id res chain seq x y z
N MET A 1 4.08 -30.17 -12.36
CA MET A 1 4.45 -28.76 -12.58
C MET A 1 5.68 -28.32 -11.77
N SER A 2 6.71 -29.17 -11.68
CA SER A 2 8.05 -28.78 -11.16
C SER A 2 9.18 -29.11 -12.14
N GLU A 3 8.86 -29.75 -13.27
CA GLU A 3 9.82 -30.24 -14.26
C GLU A 3 9.97 -29.28 -15.45
N ALA A 4 8.92 -28.51 -15.78
CA ALA A 4 8.95 -27.54 -16.88
C ALA A 4 9.78 -26.27 -16.56
N HIS A 5 10.06 -26.01 -15.28
CA HIS A 5 10.86 -24.85 -14.87
C HIS A 5 12.38 -25.09 -14.97
N ALA A 6 12.81 -26.36 -15.06
CA ALA A 6 14.22 -26.76 -15.08
C ALA A 6 14.83 -26.85 -16.49
N ARG A 7 14.03 -26.68 -17.56
CA ARG A 7 14.48 -26.85 -18.96
C ARG A 7 14.65 -25.57 -19.78
N MET A 8 14.38 -24.39 -19.22
CA MET A 8 14.57 -23.10 -19.91
C MET A 8 15.60 -22.17 -19.25
N HIS A 9 16.59 -22.73 -18.56
CA HIS A 9 17.84 -22.00 -18.28
C HIS A 9 19.01 -22.97 -18.49
N LEU A 10 19.35 -23.22 -19.76
CA LEU A 10 20.64 -23.78 -20.18
C LEU A 10 21.78 -22.76 -19.91
N ARG A 11 21.86 -22.27 -18.69
CA ARG A 11 23.11 -21.77 -18.12
C ARG A 11 23.45 -22.79 -17.06
N GLN A 12 24.63 -23.38 -17.21
CA GLN A 12 25.39 -23.92 -16.09
C GLN A 12 25.30 -22.91 -14.94
N GLN A 13 24.33 -23.05 -14.03
CA GLN A 13 24.31 -22.26 -12.82
C GLN A 13 25.55 -22.71 -12.08
N GLY A 14 26.58 -21.86 -12.08
CA GLY A 14 27.86 -22.24 -11.53
C GLY A 14 27.68 -22.68 -10.07
N PRO A 15 28.58 -23.52 -9.54
CA PRO A 15 28.58 -23.91 -8.12
C PRO A 15 28.41 -22.71 -7.17
N GLN A 16 28.87 -21.54 -7.60
CA GLN A 16 28.76 -20.28 -6.86
C GLN A 16 27.32 -19.86 -6.53
N GLU A 17 26.34 -20.05 -7.43
CA GLU A 17 24.96 -19.62 -7.16
C GLU A 17 24.29 -20.49 -6.08
N ASP A 18 24.59 -21.80 -6.09
CA ASP A 18 24.08 -22.74 -5.09
C ASP A 18 24.81 -22.56 -3.76
N VAL A 19 26.10 -22.21 -3.79
CA VAL A 19 26.89 -21.81 -2.62
C VAL A 19 26.32 -20.55 -1.97
N ASP A 20 26.00 -19.52 -2.75
CA ASP A 20 25.41 -18.28 -2.22
C ASP A 20 24.02 -18.54 -1.61
N MET A 21 23.24 -19.47 -2.19
CA MET A 21 21.97 -19.93 -1.62
C MET A 21 22.18 -20.68 -0.29
N ALA A 22 23.14 -21.60 -0.24
CA ALA A 22 23.46 -22.35 0.98
C ALA A 22 23.93 -21.42 2.11
N ILE A 23 24.81 -20.45 1.80
CA ILE A 23 25.26 -19.42 2.73
C ILE A 23 24.07 -18.61 3.24
N ARG A 24 23.13 -18.21 2.37
CA ARG A 24 21.93 -17.48 2.78
C ARG A 24 21.07 -18.26 3.77
N VAL A 25 20.77 -19.54 3.48
CA VAL A 25 19.95 -20.39 4.36
C VAL A 25 20.61 -20.57 5.73
N LEU A 26 21.92 -20.79 5.76
CA LEU A 26 22.69 -20.91 6.99
C LEU A 26 22.65 -19.61 7.79
N LEU A 27 22.86 -18.46 7.14
CA LEU A 27 22.81 -17.16 7.81
C LEU A 27 21.41 -16.82 8.32
N ASP A 28 20.35 -17.10 7.56
CA ASP A 28 18.97 -16.87 8.00
C ASP A 28 18.66 -17.70 9.27
N SER A 29 19.05 -18.98 9.31
CA SER A 29 18.85 -19.83 10.50
C SER A 29 19.69 -19.37 11.70
N PHE A 30 20.96 -19.04 11.48
CA PHE A 30 21.87 -18.62 12.54
C PHE A 30 21.48 -17.26 13.12
N ILE A 31 21.14 -16.28 12.28
CA ILE A 31 20.70 -14.94 12.73
C ILE A 31 19.40 -15.06 13.53
N SER A 32 18.47 -15.95 13.15
CA SER A 32 17.17 -16.07 13.81
C SER A 32 17.27 -16.37 15.31
N ILE A 33 18.31 -17.07 15.75
CA ILE A 33 18.53 -17.47 17.15
C ILE A 33 19.39 -16.47 17.95
N GLN A 34 19.92 -15.40 17.33
CA GLN A 34 20.78 -14.43 18.01
C GLN A 34 19.99 -13.37 18.79
N LYS A 35 20.62 -12.76 19.80
CA LYS A 35 20.07 -11.57 20.48
C LYS A 35 19.96 -10.38 19.52
N PHE A 36 18.91 -9.56 19.68
CA PHE A 36 18.56 -8.47 18.76
C PHE A 36 19.73 -7.57 18.32
N ARG A 37 20.59 -7.14 19.25
CA ARG A 37 21.77 -6.30 18.89
C ARG A 37 22.71 -7.00 17.91
N MET A 38 22.96 -8.29 18.14
CA MET A 38 23.80 -9.11 17.28
C MET A 38 23.11 -9.41 15.96
N GLN A 39 21.80 -9.68 15.97
CA GLN A 39 21.02 -9.85 14.74
C GLN A 39 21.17 -8.65 13.80
N ARG A 40 21.05 -7.43 14.32
CA ARG A 40 21.21 -6.20 13.53
C ARG A 40 22.61 -6.05 12.97
N ALA A 41 23.65 -6.35 13.75
CA ALA A 41 25.03 -6.30 13.30
C ALA A 41 25.30 -7.33 12.19
N LEU A 42 24.87 -8.58 12.37
CA LEU A 42 25.04 -9.66 11.40
C LEU A 42 24.25 -9.40 10.11
N GLN A 43 23.00 -8.93 10.20
CA GLN A 43 22.21 -8.54 9.03
C GLN A 43 22.88 -7.45 8.20
N LYS A 44 23.54 -6.49 8.87
CA LYS A 44 24.28 -5.42 8.20
C LYS A 44 25.56 -5.96 7.54
N GLY A 45 26.32 -6.81 8.24
CA GLY A 45 27.58 -7.39 7.75
C GLY A 45 27.40 -8.37 6.59
N PHE A 46 26.35 -9.19 6.63
CA PHE A 46 26.09 -10.22 5.63
C PHE A 46 24.99 -9.85 4.62
N ARG A 47 24.70 -8.56 4.46
CA ARG A 47 23.61 -8.06 3.62
C ARG A 47 23.64 -8.65 2.20
N GLN A 48 24.82 -8.72 1.58
CA GLN A 48 25.02 -9.23 0.22
C GLN A 48 24.47 -10.66 0.04
N TYR A 49 24.72 -11.55 1.00
CA TYR A 49 24.23 -12.93 0.98
C TYR A 49 22.74 -13.01 1.35
N LEU A 50 22.27 -12.16 2.25
CA LEU A 50 20.86 -12.14 2.69
C LEU A 50 19.89 -11.56 1.65
N THR A 51 20.37 -10.70 0.76
CA THR A 51 19.58 -10.11 -0.34
C THR A 51 19.68 -10.90 -1.65
N PHE A 52 20.54 -11.91 -1.71
CA PHE A 52 20.72 -12.73 -2.91
C PHE A 52 19.41 -13.40 -3.33
N LYS A 53 19.02 -13.17 -4.60
CA LYS A 53 17.78 -13.66 -5.23
C LYS A 53 16.48 -13.37 -4.47
N LYS A 54 16.45 -12.37 -3.57
CA LYS A 54 15.17 -11.88 -3.04
C LYS A 54 14.55 -10.95 -4.07
N ASP A 55 13.51 -11.42 -4.75
CA ASP A 55 12.71 -10.56 -5.62
C ASP A 55 11.85 -9.63 -4.76
N TYR A 56 12.39 -8.46 -4.47
CA TYR A 56 11.68 -7.41 -3.73
C TYR A 56 10.74 -6.61 -4.63
N ASN A 57 10.85 -6.74 -5.95
CA ASN A 57 10.10 -5.92 -6.89
C ASN A 57 8.63 -6.31 -6.92
N GLU A 58 8.33 -7.61 -6.89
CA GLU A 58 6.94 -8.10 -6.83
C GLU A 58 6.26 -7.67 -5.52
N LEU A 59 6.95 -7.82 -4.39
CA LEU A 59 6.44 -7.36 -3.08
C LEU A 59 6.24 -5.85 -3.05
N LEU A 60 7.20 -5.08 -3.57
CA LEU A 60 7.12 -3.62 -3.65
C LEU A 60 5.95 -3.19 -4.54
N LEU A 61 5.78 -3.82 -5.69
CA LEU A 61 4.66 -3.56 -6.61
C LEU A 61 3.31 -3.92 -5.98
N TYR A 62 3.24 -5.02 -5.24
CA TYR A 62 2.06 -5.40 -4.47
C TYR A 62 1.69 -4.34 -3.42
N LEU A 63 2.67 -3.90 -2.62
CA LEU A 63 2.47 -2.87 -1.61
C LEU A 63 2.06 -1.53 -2.23
N LEU A 64 2.71 -1.12 -3.33
CA LEU A 64 2.38 0.10 -4.06
C LEU A 64 0.93 0.05 -4.59
N ARG A 65 0.54 -1.05 -5.24
CA ARG A 65 -0.83 -1.24 -5.73
C ARG A 65 -1.86 -1.15 -4.60
N LYS A 66 -1.56 -1.73 -3.44
CA LYS A 66 -2.43 -1.66 -2.25
C LYS A 66 -2.58 -0.22 -1.76
N LEU A 67 -1.49 0.53 -1.65
CA LEU A 67 -1.52 1.93 -1.22
C LEU A 67 -2.30 2.82 -2.19
N VAL A 68 -2.09 2.67 -3.50
CA VAL A 68 -2.82 3.44 -4.53
C VAL A 68 -4.32 3.14 -4.49
N LYS A 69 -4.73 1.87 -4.39
CA LYS A 69 -6.14 1.50 -4.24
C LYS A 69 -6.79 2.15 -3.02
N ASN A 70 -6.09 2.13 -1.88
CA ASN A 70 -6.58 2.75 -0.65
C ASN A 70 -6.75 4.27 -0.82
N ALA A 71 -5.80 4.93 -1.50
CA ALA A 71 -5.87 6.37 -1.77
C ALA A 71 -7.07 6.72 -2.69
N LEU A 72 -7.30 5.94 -3.75
CA LEU A 72 -8.44 6.13 -4.65
C LEU A 72 -9.78 5.93 -3.93
N HIS A 73 -9.92 4.85 -3.14
CA HIS A 73 -11.13 4.63 -2.33
C HIS A 73 -11.39 5.77 -1.34
N PHE A 74 -10.33 6.31 -0.73
CA PHE A 74 -10.44 7.47 0.14
C PHE A 74 -10.91 8.71 -0.63
N GLU A 75 -10.34 8.98 -1.81
CA GLU A 75 -10.76 10.11 -2.65
C GLU A 75 -12.23 10.00 -3.08
N GLU A 76 -12.67 8.81 -3.51
CA GLU A 76 -14.07 8.53 -3.85
C GLU A 76 -15.01 8.77 -2.67
N PHE A 77 -14.62 8.32 -1.48
CA PHE A 77 -15.38 8.55 -0.26
C PHE A 77 -15.54 10.05 0.04
N ILE A 78 -14.46 10.83 -0.12
CA ILE A 78 -14.48 12.28 0.06
C ILE A 78 -15.35 12.96 -1.01
N LYS A 79 -15.28 12.54 -2.28
CA LYS A 79 -16.14 13.06 -3.36
C LYS A 79 -17.62 12.79 -3.09
N LYS A 80 -17.97 11.56 -2.68
CA LYS A 80 -19.35 11.18 -2.32
C LYS A 80 -19.90 12.02 -1.17
N ARG A 81 -19.09 12.31 -0.14
CA ARG A 81 -19.49 13.22 0.95
C ARG A 81 -19.72 14.65 0.48
N LYS A 82 -18.86 15.18 -0.39
CA LYS A 82 -19.04 16.53 -0.96
C LYS A 82 -20.33 16.63 -1.80
N ALA A 83 -20.64 15.61 -2.60
CA ALA A 83 -21.85 15.58 -3.41
C ALA A 83 -23.15 15.52 -2.55
N GLN A 84 -23.12 14.82 -1.42
CA GLN A 84 -24.26 14.75 -0.48
C GLN A 84 -24.51 16.07 0.27
N GLY A 85 -23.50 16.96 0.37
CA GLY A 85 -23.63 18.28 0.99
C GLY A 85 -24.29 19.37 0.12
N SER A 86 -24.58 19.08 -1.16
CA SER A 86 -25.09 20.08 -2.12
C SER A 86 -26.60 20.03 -2.40
N VAL A 87 -27.36 19.12 -1.77
CA VAL A 87 -28.79 18.91 -2.10
C VAL A 87 -29.76 19.89 -1.40
N HIS A 88 -29.31 20.76 -0.50
CA HIS A 88 -30.21 21.72 0.18
C HIS A 88 -29.70 23.17 0.15
N LYS A 89 -29.77 23.81 -1.02
CA LYS A 89 -29.77 25.27 -1.15
C LYS A 89 -30.82 25.72 -2.16
N GLY A 90 -32.09 25.58 -1.78
CA GLY A 90 -33.13 26.43 -2.37
C GLY A 90 -32.83 27.89 -2.04
N PRO A 91 -33.15 28.86 -2.92
CA PRO A 91 -32.85 30.26 -2.68
C PRO A 91 -33.51 30.70 -1.37
N ARG A 92 -32.70 31.14 -0.40
CA ARG A 92 -33.18 31.74 0.84
C ARG A 92 -34.02 32.96 0.44
N PRO A 93 -35.32 33.04 0.78
CA PRO A 93 -36.10 34.23 0.48
C PRO A 93 -35.42 35.42 1.18
N SER A 94 -35.20 36.51 0.45
CA SER A 94 -34.66 37.73 1.02
C SER A 94 -35.58 38.19 2.15
N THR A 95 -35.00 38.75 3.20
CA THR A 95 -35.69 39.15 4.43
C THR A 95 -36.87 40.09 4.16
N GLN A 96 -36.85 40.83 3.04
CA GLN A 96 -37.94 41.69 2.59
C GLN A 96 -39.20 40.92 2.15
N THR A 97 -39.06 39.77 1.48
CA THR A 97 -40.21 38.97 1.03
C THR A 97 -40.93 38.30 2.21
N ALA A 98 -40.20 37.93 3.26
CA ALA A 98 -40.78 37.38 4.49
C ALA A 98 -41.60 38.42 5.27
N ILE A 99 -41.10 39.65 5.35
CA ILE A 99 -41.79 40.75 6.06
C ILE A 99 -43.06 41.17 5.31
N HIS A 100 -43.04 41.20 3.97
CA HIS A 100 -44.23 41.57 3.20
C HIS A 100 -45.35 40.52 3.33
N LYS A 101 -45.02 39.23 3.31
CA LYS A 101 -46.01 38.15 3.53
C LYS A 101 -46.61 38.14 4.94
N ALA A 102 -45.82 38.44 5.97
CA ALA A 102 -46.30 38.50 7.35
C ALA A 102 -47.28 39.68 7.59
N ARG A 103 -47.17 40.74 6.79
CA ARG A 103 -48.03 41.92 6.92
C ARG A 103 -49.40 41.77 6.26
N ILE A 104 -49.51 40.93 5.22
CA ILE A 104 -50.76 40.70 4.49
C ILE A 104 -51.71 39.76 5.27
N HIS A 105 -51.19 38.94 6.18
CA HIS A 105 -52.00 38.03 7.01
C HIS A 105 -52.45 38.62 8.37
N ALA A 106 -52.05 39.85 8.71
CA ALA A 106 -52.40 40.50 9.98
C ALA A 106 -53.53 41.53 9.86
N THR A 107 -54.16 41.63 8.69
CA THR A 107 -55.32 42.49 8.42
C THR A 107 -56.44 41.66 7.80
N ASP A 108 -57.02 40.78 8.60
CA ASP A 108 -58.40 40.30 8.52
C ASP A 108 -58.83 39.87 9.94
#